data_AF-A0A8S9WCS3-F1
#
_entry.id   AF-A0A8S9WCS3-F1
#
_cell.length_a   1.000
_cell.length_b   1.000
_cell.length_c   1.000
_cell.angle_alpha   90.00
_cell.angle_beta   90.00
_cell.angle_gamma   90.00
#
_symmetry.space_group_name_H-M   'P 1'
#
loop_
_entity.id
_entity.type
_entity.pdbx_description
1 polymer ?
#
loop_
_entity_poly.entity_id
_entity_poly.type
_entity_poly.pdbx_seq_one_letter_code
_entity_poly.pdbx_strand_id
1 'polypeptide(L)'
;MNPRSFLKVMILLMLFPSLICLFLPDTIASVYTKTMLPLCLLIGSVLSLRVASMYKKWLRNAFIFLALFLFLMMLANIDLLMNLLRMEIGELYPVFVLFMQWTTYTMLVIFSFYVLKVTELREIGIKGWIAILAVLFFSIIIVMYSIPSELQQIFVFHYADVYTISLLLIRLLDVAIVIMLVPVVILYAKQMRLEGRESITFTAITCGIILSLTAAYVYEIVFGVPLYVVIHAVYHTGSILDTLYLFSYLIIAVGLYVHKKYDEWGFQMIEKALAGG
;
A
#
# COMPACT_ATOMS: atom_id res chain seq x y z
N MET A 1 -24.04 12.60 -6.33
CA MET A 1 -24.06 11.12 -6.38
C MET A 1 -23.65 10.60 -5.02
N ASN A 2 -24.26 9.52 -4.50
CA ASN A 2 -23.86 8.98 -3.20
C ASN A 2 -22.42 8.42 -3.30
N PRO A 3 -21.45 8.93 -2.53
CA PRO A 3 -20.04 8.54 -2.65
C PRO A 3 -19.80 7.07 -2.34
N ARG A 4 -20.63 6.44 -1.50
CA ARG A 4 -20.62 4.99 -1.26
C ARG A 4 -20.98 4.18 -2.50
N SER A 5 -21.97 4.65 -3.27
CA SER A 5 -22.35 3.99 -4.53
C SER A 5 -21.24 4.17 -5.56
N PHE A 6 -20.67 5.37 -5.65
CA PHE A 6 -19.53 5.63 -6.54
C PHE A 6 -18.33 4.77 -6.21
N LEU A 7 -17.93 4.66 -4.94
CA LEU A 7 -16.79 3.84 -4.54
C LEU A 7 -17.04 2.35 -4.82
N LYS A 8 -18.24 1.83 -4.54
CA LYS A 8 -18.58 0.43 -4.88
C LYS A 8 -18.49 0.15 -6.38
N VAL A 9 -19.03 1.07 -7.19
CA VAL A 9 -18.96 0.97 -8.65
C VAL A 9 -17.52 1.08 -9.13
N MET A 10 -16.73 2.00 -8.57
CA MET A 10 -15.33 2.16 -8.90
C MET A 10 -14.49 0.94 -8.46
N ILE A 11 -14.75 0.31 -7.31
CA ILE A 11 -14.07 -0.94 -6.89
C ILE A 11 -14.33 -2.06 -7.89
N LEU A 12 -15.59 -2.22 -8.33
CA LEU A 12 -15.93 -3.15 -9.40
C LEU A 12 -15.23 -2.81 -10.71
N LEU A 13 -15.15 -1.53 -11.06
CA LEU A 13 -14.46 -1.08 -12.27
C LEU A 13 -12.94 -1.18 -12.16
N MET A 14 -12.35 -1.18 -10.96
CA MET A 14 -10.91 -1.41 -10.73
C MET A 14 -10.54 -2.90 -10.79
N LEU A 15 -11.49 -3.80 -10.50
CA LEU A 15 -11.27 -5.23 -10.66
C LEU A 15 -10.98 -5.61 -12.12
N PHE A 16 -11.61 -4.94 -13.09
CA PHE A 16 -11.37 -5.18 -14.51
C PHE A 16 -9.91 -4.93 -14.94
N PRO A 17 -9.33 -3.71 -14.77
CA PRO A 17 -7.94 -3.45 -15.14
C PRO A 17 -6.95 -4.22 -14.26
N SER A 18 -7.30 -4.65 -13.04
CA SER A 18 -6.43 -5.54 -12.27
C SER A 18 -6.45 -6.97 -12.80
N LEU A 19 -7.62 -7.52 -13.13
CA LEU A 19 -7.74 -8.92 -13.56
C LEU A 19 -7.34 -9.14 -15.02
N ILE A 20 -7.38 -8.11 -15.86
CA ILE A 20 -7.09 -8.24 -17.29
C ILE A 20 -5.69 -8.80 -17.55
N CYS A 21 -4.71 -8.53 -16.67
CA CYS A 21 -3.36 -9.06 -16.83
C CYS A 21 -3.28 -10.59 -16.74
N LEU A 22 -4.22 -11.26 -16.07
CA LEU A 22 -4.30 -12.73 -15.99
C LEU A 22 -4.70 -13.39 -17.31
N PHE A 23 -5.35 -12.63 -18.20
CA PHE A 23 -5.88 -13.15 -19.46
C PHE A 23 -5.06 -12.73 -20.67
N LEU A 24 -4.06 -11.88 -20.48
CA LEU A 24 -3.17 -11.41 -21.54
C LEU A 24 -1.98 -12.38 -21.70
N PRO A 25 -1.44 -12.54 -22.92
CA PRO A 25 -0.17 -13.23 -23.12
C PRO A 25 0.96 -12.55 -22.32
N ASP A 26 1.90 -13.33 -21.79
CA ASP A 26 2.96 -12.89 -20.88
C ASP A 26 3.68 -11.61 -21.32
N THR A 27 3.99 -11.48 -22.62
CA THR A 27 4.67 -10.30 -23.16
C THR A 27 3.80 -9.03 -23.04
N ILE A 28 2.51 -9.15 -23.33
CA ILE A 28 1.56 -8.03 -23.25
C ILE A 28 1.25 -7.74 -21.78
N ALA A 29 1.08 -8.77 -20.95
CA ALA A 29 0.84 -8.63 -19.52
C ALA A 29 2.03 -7.97 -18.81
N SER A 30 3.26 -8.30 -19.21
CA SER A 30 4.48 -7.66 -18.69
C SER A 30 4.52 -6.18 -19.01
N VAL A 31 4.31 -5.80 -20.29
CA VAL A 31 4.28 -4.38 -20.69
C VAL A 31 3.16 -3.64 -19.97
N TYR A 32 1.97 -4.25 -19.86
CA TYR A 32 0.83 -3.68 -19.18
C TYR A 32 1.12 -3.40 -17.71
N THR A 33 1.60 -4.39 -16.97
CA THR A 33 1.86 -4.26 -15.52
C THR A 33 3.00 -3.28 -15.24
N LYS A 34 4.09 -3.31 -16.02
CA LYS A 34 5.22 -2.36 -15.93
C LYS A 34 4.82 -0.92 -16.21
N THR A 35 3.77 -0.70 -17.00
CA THR A 35 3.28 0.65 -17.32
C THR A 35 2.23 1.11 -16.32
N MET A 36 1.24 0.27 -16.03
CA MET A 36 0.10 0.62 -15.19
C MET A 36 0.48 0.77 -13.72
N LEU A 37 1.40 -0.04 -13.21
CA LEU A 37 1.78 0.00 -11.80
C LEU A 37 2.42 1.34 -11.40
N PRO A 38 3.47 1.85 -12.10
CA PRO A 38 3.99 3.19 -11.85
C PRO A 38 2.94 4.28 -12.06
N LEU A 39 2.08 4.14 -13.06
CA LEU A 39 1.03 5.13 -13.34
C LEU A 39 0.00 5.23 -12.21
N CYS A 40 -0.42 4.10 -11.65
CA CYS A 40 -1.30 4.06 -10.48
C CYS A 40 -0.65 4.71 -9.25
N LEU A 41 0.62 4.41 -9.01
CA LEU A 41 1.42 5.01 -7.94
C LEU A 41 1.57 6.52 -8.10
N LEU A 42 1.82 6.99 -9.32
CA LEU A 42 1.91 8.42 -9.65
C LEU A 42 0.58 9.14 -9.40
N ILE A 43 -0.53 8.59 -9.92
CA ILE A 43 -1.87 9.14 -9.70
C ILE A 43 -2.17 9.18 -8.20
N GLY A 44 -1.89 8.10 -7.48
CA GLY A 44 -2.05 8.02 -6.02
C GLY A 44 -1.23 9.09 -5.30
N SER A 45 0.03 9.28 -5.68
CA SER A 45 0.92 10.30 -5.10
C SER A 45 0.38 11.72 -5.31
N VAL A 46 0.00 12.06 -6.54
CA VAL A 46 -0.56 13.38 -6.88
C VAL A 46 -1.87 13.63 -6.13
N LEU A 47 -2.77 12.64 -6.09
CA LEU A 47 -4.02 12.74 -5.34
C LEU A 47 -3.77 12.89 -3.84
N SER A 48 -2.78 12.20 -3.29
CA SER A 48 -2.41 12.31 -1.89
C SER A 48 -1.89 13.71 -1.54
N LEU A 49 -1.06 14.33 -2.39
CA LEU A 49 -0.66 15.74 -2.23
C LEU A 49 -1.86 16.69 -2.30
N ARG A 50 -2.79 16.44 -3.22
CA ARG A 50 -4.02 17.25 -3.33
C ARG A 50 -4.86 17.12 -2.07
N VAL A 51 -5.05 15.92 -1.56
CA VAL A 51 -5.75 15.69 -0.28
C VAL A 51 -5.02 16.39 0.86
N ALA A 52 -3.69 16.28 0.94
CA ALA A 52 -2.90 16.94 1.97
C ALA A 52 -3.15 18.46 2.02
N SER A 53 -3.29 19.10 0.85
CA SER A 53 -3.54 20.55 0.76
C SER A 53 -4.87 21.01 1.38
N MET A 54 -5.83 20.09 1.55
CA MET A 54 -7.13 20.40 2.17
C MET A 54 -7.08 20.35 3.71
N TYR A 55 -6.10 19.62 4.27
CA TYR A 55 -6.00 19.39 5.71
C TYR A 55 -4.95 20.30 6.38
N LYS A 56 -5.06 20.44 7.71
CA LYS A 56 -4.08 21.15 8.55
C LYS A 56 -3.40 20.18 9.53
N LYS A 57 -2.23 20.58 10.04
CA LYS A 57 -1.48 19.88 11.11
C LYS A 57 -1.14 18.41 10.76
N TRP A 58 -1.53 17.47 11.62
CA TRP A 58 -1.09 16.07 11.59
C TRP A 58 -1.57 15.29 10.36
N LEU A 59 -2.82 15.49 9.93
CA LEU A 59 -3.38 14.75 8.78
C LEU A 59 -2.77 15.21 7.45
N ARG A 60 -2.43 16.50 7.31
CA ARG A 60 -1.67 17.01 6.17
C ARG A 60 -0.33 16.28 6.04
N ASN A 61 0.40 16.16 7.16
CA ASN A 61 1.69 15.49 7.16
C ASN A 61 1.55 14.01 6.80
N ALA A 62 0.53 13.31 7.33
CA ALA A 62 0.23 11.93 6.90
C ALA A 62 0.13 11.83 5.38
N PHE A 63 -0.73 12.62 4.74
CA PHE A 63 -0.90 12.54 3.28
C PHE A 63 0.35 12.98 2.49
N ILE A 64 1.16 13.92 2.99
CA ILE A 64 2.47 14.24 2.38
C ILE A 64 3.39 13.01 2.40
N PHE A 65 3.49 12.33 3.55
CA PHE A 65 4.33 11.13 3.66
C PHE A 65 3.80 9.97 2.83
N LEU A 66 2.48 9.79 2.73
CA LEU A 66 1.88 8.83 1.82
C LEU A 66 2.20 9.17 0.35
N ALA A 67 2.15 10.46 -0.02
CA ALA A 67 2.51 10.87 -1.38
C ALA A 67 3.98 10.58 -1.71
N LEU A 68 4.89 10.87 -0.77
CA LEU A 68 6.31 10.57 -0.92
C LEU A 68 6.57 9.07 -1.02
N PHE A 69 5.91 8.26 -0.19
CA PHE A 69 5.97 6.80 -0.29
C PHE A 69 5.55 6.31 -1.69
N LEU A 70 4.37 6.72 -2.17
CA LEU A 70 3.85 6.30 -3.47
C LEU A 70 4.74 6.79 -4.63
N PHE A 71 5.32 8.00 -4.51
CA PHE A 71 6.23 8.54 -5.51
C PHE A 71 7.56 7.78 -5.56
N LEU A 72 8.17 7.48 -4.42
CA LEU A 72 9.41 6.69 -4.37
C LEU A 72 9.17 5.26 -4.85
N MET A 73 8.06 4.64 -4.47
CA MET A 73 7.63 3.34 -5.00
C MET A 73 7.43 3.39 -6.52
N MET A 74 6.86 4.46 -7.07
CA MET A 74 6.73 4.63 -8.52
C MET A 74 8.12 4.62 -9.17
N LEU A 75 9.07 5.43 -8.68
CA LEU A 75 10.42 5.48 -9.25
C LEU A 75 11.09 4.11 -9.23
N ALA A 76 10.94 3.36 -8.13
CA ALA A 76 11.46 2.00 -7.98
C ALA A 76 10.92 1.00 -9.01
N ASN A 77 9.72 1.25 -9.57
CA ASN A 77 9.07 0.38 -10.55
C ASN A 77 9.24 0.85 -12.01
N ILE A 78 10.05 1.89 -12.28
CA ILE A 78 10.37 2.31 -13.65
C ILE A 78 11.66 1.63 -14.09
N ASP A 79 11.54 0.54 -14.85
CA ASP A 79 12.69 -0.27 -15.34
C ASP A 79 13.75 0.58 -16.05
N LEU A 80 13.33 1.49 -16.93
CA LEU A 80 14.25 2.35 -17.67
C LEU A 80 15.09 3.22 -16.73
N LEU A 81 14.46 3.80 -15.71
CA LEU A 81 15.14 4.64 -14.72
C LEU A 81 16.12 3.82 -13.89
N MET A 82 15.69 2.67 -13.39
CA MET A 82 16.53 1.78 -12.58
C MET A 82 17.72 1.24 -13.38
N ASN A 83 17.54 0.92 -14.66
CA ASN A 83 18.62 0.51 -15.54
C ASN A 83 19.63 1.63 -15.82
N LEU A 84 19.16 2.86 -16.07
CA LEU A 84 20.05 4.02 -16.22
C LEU A 84 20.85 4.29 -14.94
N LEU A 85 20.19 4.27 -13.78
CA LEU A 85 20.85 4.42 -12.49
C LEU A 85 21.87 3.31 -12.22
N ARG A 86 21.57 2.06 -12.63
CA ARG A 86 22.52 0.95 -12.54
C ARG A 86 23.77 1.19 -13.39
N MET A 87 23.61 1.72 -14.59
CA MET A 87 24.74 2.04 -15.48
C MET A 87 25.61 3.17 -14.92
N GLU A 88 24.99 4.21 -14.36
CA GLU A 88 25.70 5.38 -13.83
C GLU A 88 26.36 5.12 -12.47
N ILE A 89 25.69 4.40 -11.57
CA ILE A 89 26.17 4.16 -10.19
C ILE A 89 27.14 2.96 -10.12
N GLY A 90 27.04 2.01 -11.06
CA GLY A 90 27.91 0.85 -11.14
C GLY A 90 27.82 -0.06 -9.90
N GLU A 91 28.96 -0.36 -9.28
CA GLU A 91 29.07 -1.30 -8.15
C GLU A 91 28.33 -0.83 -6.88
N LEU A 92 28.09 0.48 -6.72
CA LEU A 92 27.36 1.04 -5.57
C LEU A 92 25.83 0.92 -5.72
N TYR A 93 25.33 0.42 -6.86
CA TYR A 93 23.90 0.34 -7.14
C TYR A 93 23.10 -0.45 -6.08
N PRO A 94 23.57 -1.59 -5.54
CA PRO A 94 22.85 -2.30 -4.48
C PRO A 94 22.67 -1.46 -3.21
N VAL A 95 23.67 -0.65 -2.84
CA VAL A 95 23.61 0.25 -1.67
C VAL A 95 22.60 1.37 -1.92
N PHE A 96 22.56 1.90 -3.15
CA PHE A 96 21.56 2.88 -3.55
C PHE A 96 20.13 2.32 -3.47
N VAL A 97 19.91 1.10 -3.98
CA VAL A 97 18.61 0.41 -3.88
C VAL A 97 18.21 0.22 -2.42
N LEU A 98 19.14 -0.22 -1.56
CA LEU A 98 18.91 -0.36 -0.13
C LEU A 98 18.48 0.97 0.51
N PHE A 99 19.18 2.06 0.20
CA PHE A 99 18.86 3.40 0.70
C PHE A 99 17.49 3.89 0.23
N MET A 100 17.17 3.70 -1.06
CA MET A 100 15.85 4.00 -1.63
C MET A 100 14.75 3.22 -0.91
N GLN A 101 14.97 1.93 -0.64
CA GLN A 101 14.02 1.08 0.05
C GLN A 101 13.77 1.57 1.49
N TRP A 102 14.82 1.79 2.28
CA TRP A 102 14.70 2.33 3.63
C TRP A 102 14.02 3.70 3.67
N THR A 103 14.34 4.58 2.72
CA THR A 103 13.71 5.90 2.62
C THR A 103 12.22 5.76 2.34
N THR A 104 11.85 4.91 1.40
CA THR A 104 10.46 4.63 1.03
C THR A 104 9.66 4.10 2.22
N TYR A 105 10.21 3.09 2.89
CA TYR A 105 9.59 2.50 4.08
C TYR A 105 9.47 3.48 5.24
N THR A 106 10.47 4.33 5.45
CA THR A 106 10.42 5.39 6.47
C THR A 106 9.24 6.34 6.23
N MET A 107 8.95 6.70 4.98
CA MET A 107 7.76 7.52 4.66
C MET A 107 6.47 6.82 5.08
N LEU A 108 6.37 5.50 4.87
CA LEU A 108 5.16 4.74 5.23
C LEU A 108 5.01 4.55 6.75
N VAL A 109 6.11 4.34 7.48
CA VAL A 109 6.11 4.30 8.95
C VAL A 109 5.66 5.63 9.53
N ILE A 110 6.25 6.74 9.03
CA ILE A 110 5.91 8.08 9.49
C ILE A 110 4.43 8.37 9.17
N PHE A 111 3.96 8.05 7.96
CA PHE A 111 2.54 8.12 7.61
C PHE A 111 1.68 7.40 8.65
N SER A 112 1.98 6.13 8.95
CA SER A 112 1.23 5.31 9.89
C SER A 112 1.19 5.92 11.29
N PHE A 113 2.31 6.49 11.75
CA PHE A 113 2.40 7.19 13.03
C PHE A 113 1.53 8.47 13.08
N TYR A 114 1.54 9.28 12.02
CA TYR A 114 0.68 10.47 11.93
C TYR A 114 -0.80 10.09 11.91
N VAL A 115 -1.17 9.00 11.23
CA VAL A 115 -2.54 8.49 11.20
C VAL A 115 -2.98 8.01 12.59
N LEU A 116 -2.13 7.25 13.28
CA LEU A 116 -2.41 6.79 14.64
C LEU A 116 -2.60 7.95 15.63
N LYS A 117 -1.82 9.03 15.52
CA LYS A 117 -1.98 10.22 16.36
C LYS A 117 -3.34 10.90 16.25
N VAL A 118 -3.99 10.79 15.09
CA VAL A 118 -5.32 11.37 14.84
C VAL A 118 -6.44 10.39 15.24
N THR A 119 -6.11 9.12 15.45
CA THR A 119 -7.08 8.06 15.68
C THR A 119 -7.29 7.81 17.18
N GLU A 120 -8.53 7.90 17.66
CA GLU A 120 -8.87 7.67 19.07
C GLU A 120 -9.00 6.17 19.39
N LEU A 121 -7.90 5.54 19.81
CA LEU A 121 -7.83 4.09 20.09
C LEU A 121 -8.71 3.60 21.25
N ARG A 122 -9.27 4.50 22.06
CA ARG A 122 -10.05 4.15 23.26
C ARG A 122 -11.43 3.54 22.94
N GLU A 123 -11.91 3.70 21.72
CA GLU A 123 -13.25 3.23 21.34
C GLU A 123 -13.29 1.79 20.79
N ILE A 124 -12.17 1.06 20.81
CA ILE A 124 -12.09 -0.29 20.26
C ILE A 124 -12.87 -1.27 21.16
N GLY A 125 -13.96 -1.81 20.62
CA GLY A 125 -14.74 -2.87 21.28
C GLY A 125 -14.09 -4.26 21.15
N ILE A 126 -14.63 -5.26 21.85
CA ILE A 126 -14.11 -6.64 21.90
C ILE A 126 -13.88 -7.24 20.50
N LYS A 127 -14.81 -7.04 19.56
CA LYS A 127 -14.67 -7.51 18.17
C LYS A 127 -13.46 -6.91 17.46
N GLY A 128 -13.12 -5.66 17.76
CA GLY A 128 -11.93 -4.99 17.23
C GLY A 128 -10.64 -5.56 17.82
N TRP A 129 -10.62 -5.84 19.12
CA TRP A 129 -9.50 -6.53 19.77
C TRP A 129 -9.27 -7.93 19.21
N ILE A 130 -10.33 -8.69 18.92
CA ILE A 130 -10.22 -10.00 18.26
C ILE A 130 -9.58 -9.86 16.87
N ALA A 131 -9.99 -8.85 16.08
CA ALA A 131 -9.40 -8.61 14.77
C ALA A 131 -7.91 -8.23 14.85
N ILE A 132 -7.52 -7.39 15.82
CA ILE A 132 -6.12 -7.05 16.08
C ILE A 132 -5.33 -8.31 16.47
N LEU A 133 -5.87 -9.16 17.35
CA LEU A 133 -5.24 -10.41 17.76
C LEU A 133 -5.07 -11.37 16.57
N ALA A 134 -6.08 -11.49 15.71
CA ALA A 134 -6.00 -12.32 14.50
C ALA A 134 -4.90 -11.81 13.54
N VAL A 135 -4.80 -10.50 13.35
CA VAL A 135 -3.74 -9.90 12.52
C VAL A 135 -2.37 -10.10 13.15
N LEU A 136 -2.25 -9.98 14.47
CA LEU A 136 -1.01 -10.23 15.19
C LEU A 136 -0.58 -11.70 15.04
N PHE A 137 -1.51 -12.64 15.15
CA PHE A 137 -1.23 -14.05 14.92
C PHE A 137 -0.80 -14.32 13.47
N PHE A 138 -1.52 -13.78 12.49
CA PHE A 138 -1.15 -13.90 11.08
C PHE A 138 0.23 -13.27 10.78
N SER A 139 0.53 -12.14 11.41
CA SER A 139 1.81 -11.45 11.33
C SER A 139 2.96 -12.30 11.88
N ILE A 140 2.75 -13.01 12.99
CA ILE A 140 3.72 -13.97 13.52
C ILE A 140 3.98 -15.09 12.52
N ILE A 141 2.94 -15.61 11.85
CA ILE A 141 3.11 -16.65 10.82
C ILE A 141 4.00 -16.14 9.68
N ILE A 142 3.76 -14.92 9.17
CA ILE A 142 4.59 -14.32 8.11
C ILE A 142 6.07 -14.29 8.50
N VAL A 143 6.36 -13.82 9.73
CA VAL A 143 7.74 -13.74 10.23
C VAL A 143 8.33 -15.15 10.38
N MET A 144 7.62 -16.05 11.06
CA MET A 144 8.12 -17.39 11.39
C MET A 144 8.34 -18.28 10.16
N TYR A 145 7.47 -18.20 9.16
CA TYR A 145 7.59 -18.98 7.92
C TYR A 145 8.89 -18.69 7.17
N SER A 146 9.40 -17.47 7.32
CA SER A 146 10.54 -16.99 6.55
C SER A 146 11.89 -17.27 7.22
N ILE A 147 11.91 -17.38 8.56
CA ILE A 147 13.14 -17.60 9.35
C ILE A 147 14.00 -18.77 8.81
N PRO A 148 13.45 -19.95 8.47
CA PRO A 148 14.26 -21.06 7.96
C PRO A 148 14.98 -20.72 6.64
N SER A 149 14.31 -20.01 5.73
CA SER A 149 14.86 -19.66 4.42
C SER A 149 15.95 -18.59 4.49
N GLU A 150 15.76 -17.57 5.34
CA GLU A 150 16.74 -16.49 5.57
C GLU A 150 17.96 -17.03 6.32
N LEU A 151 17.76 -17.89 7.33
CA LEU A 151 18.86 -18.55 8.04
C LEU A 151 19.66 -19.46 7.10
N GLN A 152 19.01 -20.23 6.21
CA GLN A 152 19.73 -21.01 5.22
C GLN A 152 20.58 -20.14 4.28
N GLN A 153 20.09 -18.97 3.87
CA GLN A 153 20.88 -18.03 3.05
C GLN A 153 22.10 -17.47 3.81
N ILE A 154 21.93 -17.13 5.09
CA ILE A 154 23.01 -16.64 5.96
C ILE A 154 24.07 -17.73 6.21
N PHE A 155 23.67 -18.98 6.44
CA PHE A 155 24.61 -20.06 6.77
C PHE A 155 25.31 -20.68 5.54
N VAL A 156 24.69 -20.69 4.36
CA VAL A 156 25.22 -21.38 3.16
C VAL A 156 26.02 -20.45 2.24
N PHE A 157 25.64 -19.19 2.10
CA PHE A 157 26.31 -18.25 1.20
C PHE A 157 27.00 -17.15 2.02
N HIS A 158 28.32 -17.29 2.21
CA HIS A 158 29.23 -16.35 2.91
C HIS A 158 29.29 -14.91 2.34
N TYR A 159 28.31 -14.47 1.53
CA TYR A 159 28.27 -13.18 0.84
C TYR A 159 26.97 -12.39 1.10
N ALA A 160 26.25 -12.70 2.18
CA ALA A 160 24.85 -12.33 2.36
C ALA A 160 24.53 -11.40 3.55
N ASP A 161 25.51 -10.72 4.16
CA ASP A 161 25.28 -10.13 5.49
C ASP A 161 24.37 -8.89 5.50
N VAL A 162 24.52 -7.93 4.58
CA VAL A 162 23.75 -6.67 4.69
C VAL A 162 22.38 -6.75 4.01
N TYR A 163 22.29 -7.40 2.85
CA TYR A 163 21.05 -7.45 2.07
C TYR A 163 20.00 -8.35 2.72
N THR A 164 20.40 -9.52 3.22
CA THR A 164 19.52 -10.49 3.89
C THR A 164 19.00 -9.97 5.23
N ILE A 165 19.87 -9.34 6.02
CA ILE A 165 19.43 -8.67 7.27
C ILE A 165 18.43 -7.56 6.95
N SER A 166 18.68 -6.77 5.90
CA SER A 166 17.73 -5.73 5.50
C SER A 166 16.39 -6.29 5.06
N LEU A 167 16.35 -7.39 4.30
CA LEU A 167 15.10 -8.05 3.89
C LEU A 167 14.29 -8.52 5.10
N LEU A 168 14.93 -9.14 6.09
CA LEU A 168 14.27 -9.51 7.35
C LEU A 168 13.72 -8.29 8.09
N LEU A 169 14.50 -7.22 8.19
CA LEU A 169 14.08 -5.97 8.85
C LEU A 169 12.89 -5.32 8.13
N ILE A 170 12.89 -5.32 6.79
CA ILE A 170 11.79 -4.80 5.98
C ILE A 170 10.53 -5.63 6.19
N ARG A 171 10.64 -6.96 6.24
CA ARG A 171 9.49 -7.83 6.55
C ARG A 171 8.93 -7.56 7.96
N LEU A 172 9.79 -7.38 8.95
CA LEU A 172 9.37 -6.97 10.30
C LEU A 172 8.66 -5.62 10.27
N LEU A 173 9.14 -4.69 9.45
CA LEU A 173 8.56 -3.37 9.29
C LEU A 173 7.19 -3.43 8.60
N ASP A 174 7.02 -4.24 7.56
CA ASP A 174 5.73 -4.49 6.91
C ASP A 174 4.70 -4.97 7.92
N VAL A 175 5.05 -5.98 8.71
CA VAL A 175 4.22 -6.52 9.78
C VAL A 175 3.88 -5.45 10.82
N ALA A 176 4.86 -4.68 11.28
CA ALA A 176 4.65 -3.62 12.25
C ALA A 176 3.68 -2.55 11.71
N ILE A 177 3.85 -2.13 10.45
CA ILE A 177 2.97 -1.17 9.78
C ILE A 177 1.54 -1.73 9.68
N VAL A 178 1.37 -2.99 9.28
CA VAL A 178 0.04 -3.63 9.21
C VAL A 178 -0.64 -3.64 10.58
N ILE A 179 0.09 -4.03 11.64
CA ILE A 179 -0.44 -4.01 13.01
C ILE A 179 -0.83 -2.58 13.44
N MET A 180 -0.04 -1.56 13.08
CA MET A 180 -0.35 -0.15 13.35
C MET A 180 -1.60 0.34 12.60
N LEU A 181 -1.82 -0.12 11.38
CA LEU A 181 -2.90 0.36 10.50
C LEU A 181 -4.23 -0.38 10.70
N VAL A 182 -4.24 -1.59 11.24
CA VAL A 182 -5.50 -2.34 11.47
C VAL A 182 -6.46 -1.69 12.46
N PRO A 183 -6.01 -1.15 13.62
CA PRO A 183 -6.88 -0.40 14.52
C PRO A 183 -7.57 0.78 13.83
N VAL A 184 -6.86 1.43 12.91
CA VAL A 184 -7.38 2.55 12.10
C VAL A 184 -8.56 2.07 11.24
N VAL A 185 -8.40 0.97 10.51
CA VAL A 185 -9.47 0.36 9.71
C VAL A 185 -10.72 0.09 10.56
N ILE A 186 -10.53 -0.51 11.74
CA ILE A 186 -11.62 -0.89 12.65
C ILE A 186 -12.37 0.33 13.19
N LEU A 187 -11.63 1.35 13.64
CA LEU A 187 -12.21 2.54 14.23
C LEU A 187 -12.96 3.38 13.21
N TYR A 188 -12.38 3.60 12.03
CA TYR A 188 -13.05 4.32 10.96
C TYR A 188 -14.28 3.55 10.45
N ALA A 189 -14.23 2.23 10.35
CA ALA A 189 -15.40 1.42 10.01
C ALA A 189 -16.51 1.49 11.07
N LYS A 190 -16.16 1.62 12.36
CA LYS A 190 -17.12 1.81 13.45
C LYS A 190 -17.73 3.22 13.43
N GLN A 191 -16.92 4.25 13.25
CA GLN A 191 -17.36 5.64 13.14
C GLN A 191 -18.35 5.82 12.00
N MET A 192 -18.11 5.18 10.85
CA MET A 192 -19.05 5.14 9.72
C MET A 192 -20.45 4.62 10.10
N ARG A 193 -20.53 3.65 11.03
CA ARG A 193 -21.79 3.05 11.45
C ARG A 193 -22.55 3.93 12.45
N LEU A 194 -21.84 4.73 13.23
CA LEU A 194 -22.41 5.55 14.31
C LEU A 194 -22.82 6.95 13.83
N GLU A 195 -21.97 7.63 13.05
CA GLU A 195 -22.20 9.03 12.68
C GLU A 195 -22.97 9.20 11.36
N GLY A 196 -23.14 8.11 10.58
CA GLY A 196 -23.70 8.18 9.23
C GLY A 196 -22.89 9.07 8.27
N ARG A 197 -21.72 9.58 8.71
CA ARG A 197 -20.78 10.41 7.96
C ARG A 197 -19.60 9.56 7.51
N GLU A 198 -19.20 9.78 6.27
CA GLU A 198 -18.41 8.83 5.48
C GLU A 198 -16.90 8.99 5.70
N SER A 199 -16.27 7.94 6.27
CA SER A 199 -14.81 7.74 6.22
C SER A 199 -14.41 6.48 5.45
N ILE A 200 -15.31 5.96 4.61
CA ILE A 200 -15.09 4.77 3.76
C ILE A 200 -13.80 4.90 2.94
N THR A 201 -13.49 6.13 2.54
CA THR A 201 -12.34 6.49 1.72
C THR A 201 -11.02 6.26 2.45
N PHE A 202 -10.95 6.58 3.75
CA PHE A 202 -9.75 6.36 4.55
C PHE A 202 -9.52 4.87 4.86
N THR A 203 -10.61 4.15 5.13
CA THR A 203 -10.59 2.68 5.24
C THR A 203 -10.10 2.03 3.94
N ALA A 204 -10.60 2.47 2.78
CA ALA A 204 -10.17 1.95 1.48
C ALA A 204 -8.67 2.17 1.24
N ILE A 205 -8.17 3.38 1.46
CA ILE A 205 -6.73 3.70 1.34
C ILE A 205 -5.90 2.78 2.24
N THR A 206 -6.29 2.63 3.50
CA THR A 206 -5.56 1.83 4.49
C THR A 206 -5.60 0.34 4.14
N CYS A 207 -6.74 -0.18 3.69
CA CYS A 207 -6.86 -1.56 3.19
C CYS A 207 -5.98 -1.80 1.96
N GLY A 208 -5.91 -0.85 1.03
CA GLY A 208 -5.02 -0.95 -0.12
C GLY A 208 -3.55 -1.02 0.30
N ILE A 209 -3.13 -0.21 1.28
CA ILE A 209 -1.77 -0.28 1.84
C ILE A 209 -1.52 -1.65 2.46
N ILE A 210 -2.38 -2.12 3.35
CA ILE A 210 -2.25 -3.43 4.00
C ILE A 210 -2.16 -4.55 2.96
N LEU A 211 -3.00 -4.51 1.92
CA LEU A 211 -2.96 -5.49 0.83
C LEU A 211 -1.63 -5.45 0.09
N SER A 212 -1.13 -4.26 -0.25
CA SER A 212 0.17 -4.12 -0.94
C SER A 212 1.35 -4.65 -0.12
N LEU A 213 1.31 -4.52 1.21
CA LEU A 213 2.38 -5.02 2.09
C LEU A 213 2.28 -6.53 2.34
N THR A 214 1.08 -7.12 2.24
CA THR A 214 0.86 -8.53 2.61
C THR A 214 0.74 -9.48 1.43
N ALA A 215 0.43 -8.99 0.23
CA ALA A 215 0.15 -9.83 -0.94
C ALA A 215 1.29 -10.82 -1.27
N ALA A 216 2.54 -10.37 -1.27
CA ALA A 216 3.68 -11.24 -1.58
C ALA A 216 3.92 -12.31 -0.49
N TYR A 217 3.70 -11.98 0.78
CA TYR A 217 3.82 -12.95 1.87
C TYR A 217 2.70 -13.99 1.84
N VAL A 218 1.47 -13.57 1.55
CA VAL A 218 0.36 -14.51 1.33
C VAL A 218 0.68 -15.43 0.16
N TYR A 219 1.21 -14.90 -0.94
CA TYR A 219 1.59 -15.69 -2.10
C TYR A 219 2.69 -16.71 -1.75
N GLU A 220 3.75 -16.29 -1.06
CA GLU A 220 4.83 -17.18 -0.60
C GLU A 220 4.31 -18.32 0.30
N ILE A 221 3.43 -18.01 1.26
CA ILE A 221 2.88 -19.01 2.19
C ILE A 221 1.95 -19.99 1.47
N VAL A 222 1.08 -19.50 0.57
CA VAL A 222 0.07 -20.32 -0.10
C VAL A 222 0.68 -21.21 -1.18
N PHE A 223 1.61 -20.68 -1.98
CA PHE A 223 2.21 -21.40 -3.10
C PHE A 223 3.57 -22.04 -2.76
N GLY A 224 4.13 -21.77 -1.59
CA GLY A 224 5.42 -22.32 -1.15
C GLY A 224 6.62 -21.81 -1.97
N VAL A 225 6.45 -20.73 -2.73
CA VAL A 225 7.51 -20.15 -3.58
C VAL A 225 8.23 -19.04 -2.80
N PRO A 226 9.55 -19.17 -2.57
CA PRO A 226 10.27 -18.18 -1.76
C PRO A 226 10.36 -16.83 -2.50
N LEU A 227 10.29 -15.73 -1.75
CA LEU A 227 10.24 -14.36 -2.30
C LEU A 227 11.33 -14.01 -3.32
N TYR A 228 12.56 -14.49 -3.11
CA TYR A 228 13.65 -14.22 -4.06
C TYR A 228 13.38 -14.83 -5.45
N VAL A 229 12.61 -15.92 -5.54
CA VAL A 229 12.15 -16.51 -6.81
C VAL A 229 10.96 -15.73 -7.36
N VAL A 230 10.04 -15.31 -6.49
CA VAL A 230 8.84 -14.54 -6.86
C VAL A 230 9.22 -13.25 -7.61
N ILE A 231 10.25 -12.54 -7.15
CA ILE A 231 10.74 -11.29 -7.77
C ILE A 231 11.17 -11.52 -9.23
N HIS A 232 11.78 -12.66 -9.55
CA HIS A 232 12.35 -12.92 -10.88
C HIS A 232 11.42 -13.71 -11.81
N ALA A 233 10.54 -14.56 -11.27
CA ALA A 233 9.73 -15.48 -12.06
C ALA A 233 8.25 -15.12 -12.15
N VAL A 234 7.75 -14.28 -11.23
CA VAL A 234 6.30 -14.06 -11.03
C VAL A 234 5.92 -12.58 -11.14
N TYR A 235 6.84 -11.68 -10.86
CA TYR A 235 6.57 -10.23 -10.94
C TYR A 235 6.64 -9.73 -12.38
N HIS A 236 5.68 -8.89 -12.77
CA HIS A 236 5.52 -8.37 -14.14
C HIS A 236 5.39 -9.46 -15.22
N THR A 237 4.73 -10.55 -14.91
CA THR A 237 4.43 -11.64 -15.87
C THR A 237 2.93 -11.79 -16.16
N GLY A 238 2.08 -10.98 -15.51
CA GLY A 238 0.63 -11.15 -15.57
C GLY A 238 0.12 -12.12 -14.50
N SER A 239 0.82 -12.23 -13.38
CA SER A 239 0.48 -13.17 -12.33
C SER A 239 -0.66 -12.68 -11.42
N ILE A 240 -1.15 -13.58 -10.57
CA ILE A 240 -2.09 -13.22 -9.48
C ILE A 240 -1.46 -12.17 -8.57
N LEU A 241 -0.14 -12.23 -8.36
CA LEU A 241 0.56 -11.24 -7.54
C LEU A 241 0.52 -9.85 -8.19
N ASP A 242 0.75 -9.77 -9.51
CA ASP A 242 0.64 -8.50 -10.25
C ASP A 242 -0.78 -7.91 -10.17
N THR A 243 -1.79 -8.78 -10.27
CA THR A 243 -3.20 -8.40 -10.10
C THR A 243 -3.43 -7.78 -8.72
N LEU A 244 -2.94 -8.43 -7.65
CA LEU A 244 -3.12 -7.97 -6.27
C LEU A 244 -2.42 -6.64 -6.03
N TYR A 245 -1.18 -6.47 -6.53
CA TYR A 245 -0.47 -5.20 -6.43
C TYR A 245 -1.20 -4.09 -7.18
N LEU A 246 -1.57 -4.33 -8.44
CA LEU A 246 -2.26 -3.33 -9.25
C LEU A 246 -3.61 -2.94 -8.65
N PHE A 247 -4.37 -3.91 -8.15
CA PHE A 247 -5.63 -3.66 -7.43
C PHE A 247 -5.40 -2.85 -6.14
N SER A 248 -4.36 -3.18 -5.36
CA SER A 248 -4.05 -2.49 -4.11
C SER A 248 -3.76 -1.00 -4.32
N TYR A 249 -2.94 -0.65 -5.30
CA TYR A 249 -2.60 0.75 -5.60
C TYR A 249 -3.74 1.50 -6.30
N LEU A 250 -4.54 0.83 -7.12
CA LEU A 250 -5.77 1.40 -7.67
C LEU A 250 -6.76 1.77 -6.55
N ILE A 251 -6.96 0.87 -5.57
CA ILE A 251 -7.81 1.15 -4.40
C ILE A 251 -7.30 2.40 -3.67
N ILE A 252 -5.99 2.53 -3.45
CA ILE A 252 -5.41 3.71 -2.81
C ILE A 252 -5.74 4.98 -3.62
N ALA A 253 -5.46 4.96 -4.92
CA ALA A 253 -5.68 6.11 -5.80
C ALA A 253 -7.16 6.54 -5.83
N VAL A 254 -8.08 5.59 -6.01
CA VAL A 254 -9.51 5.92 -6.02
C VAL A 254 -10.01 6.28 -4.63
N GLY A 255 -9.54 5.61 -3.58
CA GLY A 255 -9.82 5.98 -2.19
C GLY A 255 -9.48 7.46 -1.95
N LEU A 256 -8.31 7.92 -2.40
CA LEU A 256 -7.88 9.32 -2.33
C LEU A 256 -8.73 10.24 -3.21
N TYR A 257 -9.09 9.82 -4.42
CA TYR A 257 -9.95 10.60 -5.31
C TYR A 257 -11.33 10.84 -4.70
N VAL A 258 -11.97 9.78 -4.20
CA VAL A 258 -13.28 9.87 -3.54
C VAL A 258 -13.16 10.66 -2.25
N HIS A 259 -12.08 10.50 -1.48
CA HIS A 259 -11.82 11.30 -0.29
C HIS A 259 -11.81 12.79 -0.60
N LYS A 260 -11.08 13.19 -1.64
CA LYS A 260 -11.05 14.56 -2.13
C LYS A 260 -12.43 15.06 -2.55
N LYS A 261 -13.15 14.27 -3.34
CA LYS A 261 -14.47 14.65 -3.85
C LYS A 261 -15.51 14.76 -2.75
N TYR A 262 -15.39 13.98 -1.67
CA TYR A 262 -16.29 14.05 -0.54
C TYR A 262 -16.24 15.43 0.14
N ASP A 263 -15.04 15.95 0.39
CA ASP A 263 -14.87 17.28 0.98
C ASP A 263 -15.38 18.38 0.03
N GLU A 264 -15.07 18.30 -1.26
CA GLU A 264 -15.56 19.26 -2.27
C GLU A 264 -17.10 19.24 -2.40
N TRP A 265 -17.72 18.06 -2.42
CA TRP A 265 -19.18 17.92 -2.51
C TRP A 265 -19.89 18.33 -1.22
N GLY A 266 -19.27 18.09 -0.06
CA GLY A 266 -19.76 18.58 1.22
C GLY A 266 -19.83 20.10 1.27
N PHE A 267 -18.77 20.78 0.82
CA PHE A 267 -18.74 22.24 0.71
C PHE A 267 -19.79 22.78 -0.26
N GLN A 268 -19.94 22.18 -1.45
CA GLN A 268 -20.95 22.61 -2.42
C GLN A 268 -22.39 22.43 -1.93
N MET A 269 -22.67 21.39 -1.13
CA MET A 269 -23.99 21.22 -0.52
C MET A 269 -24.26 22.28 0.56
N ILE A 270 -23.26 22.67 1.33
CA ILE A 270 -23.36 23.75 2.31
C ILE A 270 -23.57 25.09 1.60
N GLU A 271 -22.80 25.39 0.55
CA GLU A 271 -22.98 26.61 -0.25
C GLU A 271 -24.36 26.67 -0.90
N LYS A 272 -24.88 25.57 -1.46
CA LYS A 272 -26.24 25.53 -2.00
C LYS A 272 -27.32 25.72 -0.94
N ALA A 273 -27.12 25.17 0.26
CA ALA A 273 -28.04 25.36 1.38
C ALA A 273 -28.01 26.81 1.91
N LEU A 274 -26.84 27.45 1.92
CA LEU A 274 -26.65 28.84 2.35
C LEU A 274 -27.06 29.86 1.29
N ALA A 275 -26.96 29.52 0.00
CA ALA A 275 -27.38 30.37 -1.12
C ALA A 275 -28.92 30.41 -1.29
N GLY A 276 -29.67 29.69 -0.46
CA GLY A 276 -31.12 29.58 -0.55
C GLY A 276 -31.54 28.63 -1.68
N GLY A 277 -32.09 27.49 -1.31
CA GLY A 277 -32.94 26.72 -2.22
C GLY A 277 -34.21 27.48 -2.56
#